data_AF-A0A843GN89-F1
#
_entry.id   AF-A0A843GN89-F1
#
_cell.length_a   1.000
_cell.length_b   1.000
_cell.length_c   1.000
_cell.angle_alpha   90.00
_cell.angle_beta   90.00
_cell.angle_gamma   90.00
#
_symmetry.space_group_name_H-M   'P 1'
#
loop_
_entity.id
_entity.type
_entity.pdbx_description
1 polymer ?
#
loop_
_entity_poly.entity_id
_entity_poly.type
_entity_poly.pdbx_seq_one_letter_code
_entity_poly.pdbx_strand_id
1 'polypeptide(L)'
;MTPSSKVYNAFLRQITDDMFMELTKEDTMKMLSELLDSAIPWFEFPRQSLDVEVPEDENDDEEDFYFINDLTEEEVKILATYMVQEWIGQQLASIENIRMKYSGSDFKLTSQANHMAKLQSLQKEYERKGFHLQRLYKRRKKDENGIYHSTMYTLMEEPDYSFLDEGGN
;
A
#
# COMPACT_ATOMS: atom_id res chain seq x y z
N MET A 1 -6.12 -11.52 -13.53
CA MET A 1 -6.14 -11.48 -12.05
C MET A 1 -4.72 -11.41 -11.53
N THR A 2 -4.46 -10.57 -10.53
CA THR A 2 -3.13 -10.43 -9.92
C THR A 2 -3.11 -11.08 -8.54
N PRO A 3 -2.14 -11.95 -8.21
CA PRO A 3 -2.03 -12.53 -6.86
C PRO A 3 -1.54 -11.49 -5.85
N SER A 4 -2.08 -11.55 -4.63
CA SER A 4 -1.66 -10.72 -3.49
C SER A 4 -0.16 -10.83 -3.17
N SER A 5 0.43 -12.02 -3.38
CA SER A 5 1.87 -12.26 -3.25
C SER A 5 2.74 -11.30 -4.08
N LYS A 6 2.25 -10.76 -5.20
CA LYS A 6 2.99 -9.76 -5.99
C LYS A 6 3.15 -8.45 -5.22
N VAL A 7 2.12 -8.04 -4.49
CA VAL A 7 2.13 -6.83 -3.63
C VAL A 7 2.98 -7.09 -2.39
N TYR A 8 2.82 -8.26 -1.76
CA TYR A 8 3.63 -8.66 -0.61
C TYR A 8 5.12 -8.67 -0.94
N ASN A 9 5.51 -9.28 -2.05
CA ASN A 9 6.89 -9.29 -2.49
C ASN A 9 7.43 -7.87 -2.77
N ALA A 10 6.60 -6.97 -3.30
CA ALA A 10 6.98 -5.58 -3.54
C ALA A 10 7.16 -4.80 -2.22
N PHE A 11 6.38 -5.12 -1.19
CA PHE A 11 6.55 -4.61 0.17
C PHE A 11 7.81 -5.18 0.83
N LEU A 12 7.97 -6.51 0.85
CA LEU A 12 9.10 -7.22 1.46
C LEU A 12 10.45 -6.78 0.86
N ARG A 13 10.51 -6.40 -0.41
CA ARG A 13 11.74 -5.84 -1.02
C ARG A 13 12.12 -4.45 -0.50
N GLN A 14 11.16 -3.70 0.03
CA GLN A 14 11.39 -2.34 0.54
C GLN A 14 11.78 -2.34 2.00
N ILE A 15 11.39 -3.38 2.74
CA ILE A 15 11.76 -3.56 4.14
C ILE A 15 12.93 -4.53 4.23
N THR A 16 14.05 -4.08 4.79
CA THR A 16 15.17 -4.95 5.14
C THR A 16 15.07 -5.17 6.64
N ASP A 17 14.26 -6.15 7.06
CA ASP A 17 14.07 -6.41 8.47
C ASP A 17 14.34 -7.88 8.80
N ASP A 18 15.29 -8.09 9.71
CA ASP A 18 15.67 -9.40 10.25
C ASP A 18 14.50 -10.04 11.02
N MET A 19 13.50 -9.27 11.44
CA MET A 19 12.27 -9.75 12.10
C MET A 19 11.54 -10.83 11.27
N PHE A 20 11.56 -10.74 9.95
CA PHE A 20 10.89 -11.73 9.09
C PHE A 20 11.61 -13.08 9.04
N MET A 21 12.84 -13.16 9.55
CA MET A 21 13.53 -14.45 9.74
C MET A 21 13.06 -15.18 11.02
N GLU A 22 12.41 -14.47 11.94
CA GLU A 22 11.97 -15.01 13.23
C GLU A 22 10.49 -15.45 13.24
N LEU A 23 9.69 -14.96 12.29
CA LEU A 23 8.26 -15.26 12.17
C LEU A 23 8.02 -16.57 11.40
N THR A 24 6.93 -17.26 11.74
CA THR A 24 6.45 -18.39 10.94
C THR A 24 5.87 -17.89 9.60
N LYS A 25 5.76 -18.77 8.61
CA LYS A 25 5.14 -18.43 7.31
C LYS A 25 3.70 -17.92 7.52
N GLU A 26 2.92 -18.60 8.34
CA GLU A 26 1.53 -18.25 8.65
C GLU A 26 1.41 -16.87 9.30
N ASP A 27 2.20 -16.61 10.35
CA ASP A 27 2.19 -15.29 11.02
C ASP A 27 2.61 -14.16 10.06
N THR A 28 3.58 -14.46 9.19
CA THR A 28 4.06 -13.50 8.19
C THR A 28 2.96 -13.18 7.19
N MET A 29 2.27 -14.19 6.64
CA MET A 29 1.18 -13.97 5.68
C MET A 29 0.02 -13.22 6.30
N LYS A 30 -0.37 -13.57 7.53
CA LYS A 30 -1.42 -12.86 8.26
C LYS A 30 -1.09 -11.39 8.45
N MET A 31 0.13 -11.08 8.90
CA MET A 31 0.57 -9.69 9.05
C MET A 31 0.60 -8.94 7.72
N LEU A 32 1.06 -9.58 6.64
CA LEU A 32 1.06 -8.99 5.30
C LEU A 32 -0.35 -8.68 4.81
N SER A 33 -1.30 -9.57 5.07
CA SER A 33 -2.73 -9.38 4.77
C SER A 33 -3.31 -8.19 5.54
N GLU A 34 -3.11 -8.13 6.86
CA GLU A 34 -3.57 -7.02 7.71
C GLU A 34 -2.97 -5.66 7.29
N LEU A 35 -1.70 -5.65 6.90
CA LEU A 35 -1.03 -4.46 6.38
C LEU A 35 -1.60 -4.02 5.02
N LEU A 36 -1.93 -4.96 4.15
CA LEU A 36 -2.51 -4.68 2.85
C LEU A 36 -3.94 -4.13 2.99
N ASP A 37 -4.76 -4.74 3.83
CA ASP A 37 -6.11 -4.26 4.15
C ASP A 37 -6.08 -2.83 4.71
N SER A 38 -5.10 -2.54 5.57
CA SER A 38 -4.90 -1.19 6.12
C SER A 38 -4.38 -0.21 5.06
N ALA A 39 -3.62 -0.68 4.06
CA ALA A 39 -3.03 0.14 3.00
C ALA A 39 -4.01 0.49 1.86
N ILE A 40 -4.96 -0.40 1.54
CA ILE A 40 -5.91 -0.22 0.43
C ILE A 40 -6.66 1.13 0.49
N PRO A 41 -7.24 1.54 1.64
CA PRO A 41 -7.96 2.82 1.75
C PRO A 41 -7.11 4.06 1.46
N TRP A 42 -5.79 3.97 1.64
CA TRP A 42 -4.88 5.08 1.33
C TRP A 42 -4.69 5.29 -0.17
N PHE A 43 -4.99 4.28 -1.00
CA PHE A 43 -4.89 4.42 -2.44
C PHE A 43 -6.08 5.18 -3.04
N GLU A 44 -5.89 6.49 -3.25
CA GLU A 44 -6.93 7.34 -3.79
C GLU A 44 -7.14 7.16 -5.31
N PHE A 45 -8.38 6.84 -5.69
CA PHE A 45 -8.85 6.73 -7.09
C PHE A 45 -8.01 5.76 -7.93
N PRO A 46 -7.98 4.47 -7.58
CA PRO A 46 -7.41 3.45 -8.46
C PRO A 46 -8.22 3.38 -9.78
N ARG A 47 -7.53 3.13 -10.91
CA ARG A 47 -8.17 3.00 -12.23
C ARG A 47 -8.92 1.69 -12.39
N GLN A 48 -8.52 0.68 -11.63
CA GLN A 48 -9.15 -0.62 -11.57
C GLN A 48 -9.69 -0.83 -10.17
N SER A 49 -10.75 -1.66 -10.05
CA SER A 49 -11.21 -2.04 -8.72
C SER A 49 -10.13 -2.87 -8.02
N LEU A 50 -9.93 -2.58 -6.73
CA LEU A 50 -9.02 -3.30 -5.83
C LEU A 50 -9.74 -4.43 -5.09
N ASP A 51 -10.94 -4.81 -5.54
CA ASP A 51 -11.69 -5.93 -4.97
C ASP A 51 -10.88 -7.22 -5.04
N VAL A 52 -11.00 -8.00 -3.98
CA VAL A 52 -10.27 -9.25 -3.78
C VAL A 52 -11.23 -10.43 -3.75
N GLU A 53 -10.84 -11.52 -4.37
CA GLU A 53 -11.52 -12.81 -4.31
C GLU A 53 -10.63 -13.81 -3.58
N VAL A 54 -11.24 -14.50 -2.62
CA VAL A 54 -10.61 -15.64 -1.95
C VAL A 54 -10.95 -16.88 -2.77
N PRO A 55 -9.96 -17.67 -3.23
CA PRO A 55 -10.25 -18.89 -3.94
C PRO A 55 -11.04 -19.85 -3.03
N GLU A 56 -12.17 -20.37 -3.53
CA GLU A 56 -13.04 -21.31 -2.80
C GLU A 56 -12.48 -22.74 -2.76
N ASP A 57 -11.37 -23.01 -3.46
CA ASP A 57 -10.81 -24.36 -3.59
C ASP A 57 -9.99 -24.78 -2.36
N GLU A 58 -10.47 -25.82 -1.67
CA GLU A 58 -9.86 -26.47 -0.47
C GLU A 58 -8.47 -27.11 -0.70
N ASN A 59 -7.88 -27.00 -1.91
CA ASN A 59 -6.66 -27.73 -2.29
C ASN A 59 -5.40 -26.87 -2.44
N ASP A 60 -5.49 -25.55 -2.30
CA ASP A 60 -4.31 -24.68 -2.28
C ASP A 60 -3.94 -24.36 -0.83
N ASP A 61 -2.84 -24.93 -0.36
CA ASP A 61 -2.22 -24.64 0.95
C ASP A 61 -1.68 -23.18 1.06
N GLU A 62 -2.07 -22.29 0.14
CA GLU A 62 -1.68 -20.89 0.11
C GLU A 62 -2.90 -20.01 0.41
N GLU A 63 -2.92 -19.43 1.61
CA GLU A 63 -3.85 -18.38 2.08
C GLU A 63 -3.70 -17.05 1.29
N ASP A 64 -3.47 -17.12 -0.02
CA ASP A 64 -3.31 -15.97 -0.89
C ASP A 64 -4.65 -15.68 -1.59
N PHE A 65 -5.10 -14.42 -1.52
CA PHE A 65 -6.21 -13.94 -2.32
C PHE A 65 -5.74 -13.33 -3.65
N TYR A 66 -6.67 -13.21 -4.60
CA TYR A 66 -6.43 -12.64 -5.91
C TYR A 66 -7.20 -11.33 -6.08
N PHE A 67 -6.55 -10.34 -6.67
CA PHE A 67 -7.25 -9.16 -7.18
C PHE A 67 -8.03 -9.55 -8.42
N ILE A 68 -9.32 -9.16 -8.47
CA ILE A 68 -10.21 -9.43 -9.60
C ILE A 68 -9.59 -8.86 -10.90
N ASN A 69 -9.00 -7.67 -10.81
CA ASN A 69 -8.37 -7.00 -11.94
C ASN A 69 -6.85 -7.21 -12.00
N ASP A 70 -6.28 -6.96 -13.18
CA ASP A 70 -4.84 -7.02 -13.41
C ASP A 70 -4.14 -5.71 -13.02
N LEU A 71 -3.66 -5.69 -11.77
CA LEU A 71 -2.88 -4.60 -11.23
C LEU A 71 -1.60 -4.38 -12.04
N THR A 72 -1.44 -3.14 -12.49
CA THR A 72 -0.22 -2.64 -13.10
C THR A 72 0.92 -2.59 -12.08
N GLU A 73 2.16 -2.60 -12.57
CA GLU A 73 3.34 -2.46 -11.70
C GLU A 73 3.34 -1.16 -10.89
N GLU A 74 2.72 -0.09 -11.41
CA GLU A 74 2.57 1.18 -10.69
C GLU A 74 1.63 1.05 -9.50
N GLU A 75 0.48 0.40 -9.67
CA GLU A 75 -0.51 0.17 -8.61
C GLU A 75 0.06 -0.72 -7.50
N VAL A 76 0.72 -1.82 -7.89
CA VAL A 76 1.44 -2.70 -6.96
C VAL A 76 2.47 -1.91 -6.14
N LYS A 77 3.23 -1.03 -6.79
CA LYS A 77 4.25 -0.22 -6.11
C LYS A 77 3.65 0.82 -5.17
N ILE A 78 2.52 1.43 -5.54
CA ILE A 78 1.78 2.38 -4.70
C ILE A 78 1.27 1.66 -3.45
N LEU A 79 0.58 0.54 -3.61
CA LEU A 79 0.08 -0.27 -2.49
C LEU A 79 1.22 -0.70 -1.56
N ALA A 80 2.31 -1.24 -2.10
CA ALA A 80 3.47 -1.63 -1.30
C ALA A 80 4.09 -0.45 -0.53
N THR A 81 4.09 0.76 -1.10
CA THR A 81 4.59 1.97 -0.41
C THR A 81 3.70 2.33 0.78
N TYR A 82 2.38 2.22 0.64
CA TYR A 82 1.44 2.44 1.75
C TYR A 82 1.50 1.34 2.81
N MET A 83 1.74 0.08 2.42
CA MET A 83 2.02 -0.98 3.39
C MET A 83 3.24 -0.66 4.26
N VAL A 84 4.31 -0.09 3.70
CA VAL A 84 5.48 0.36 4.49
C VAL A 84 5.09 1.49 5.45
N GLN A 85 4.24 2.42 5.03
CA GLN A 85 3.76 3.50 5.90
C GLN A 85 2.99 2.94 7.11
N GLU A 86 2.08 1.99 6.88
CA GLU A 86 1.32 1.32 7.95
C GLU A 86 2.23 0.49 8.86
N TRP A 87 3.16 -0.26 8.29
CA TRP A 87 4.12 -1.05 9.05
C TRP A 87 4.97 -0.17 10.00
N ILE A 88 5.50 0.96 9.52
CA ILE A 88 6.22 1.91 10.40
C ILE A 88 5.29 2.47 11.48
N GLY A 89 4.02 2.72 11.15
CA GLY A 89 3.00 3.16 12.09
C GLY A 89 2.77 2.18 13.24
N GLN A 90 2.68 0.88 12.94
CA GLN A 90 2.56 -0.19 13.93
C GLN A 90 3.80 -0.25 14.85
N GLN A 91 5.01 -0.13 14.28
CA GLN A 91 6.26 -0.10 15.06
C GLN A 91 6.30 1.09 16.02
N LEU A 92 5.88 2.27 15.57
CA LEU A 92 5.78 3.47 16.42
C LEU A 92 4.80 3.28 17.58
N ALA A 93 3.60 2.74 17.30
CA ALA A 93 2.59 2.48 18.32
C ALA A 93 3.07 1.47 19.36
N SER A 94 3.76 0.41 18.93
CA SER A 94 4.36 -0.58 19.83
C SER A 94 5.41 0.04 20.76
N ILE A 95 6.31 0.87 20.23
CA ILE A 95 7.34 1.55 21.04
C ILE A 95 6.70 2.54 22.03
N GLU A 96 5.67 3.27 21.63
CA GLU A 96 4.94 4.18 22.52
C GLU A 96 4.26 3.45 23.68
N ASN A 97 3.61 2.32 23.40
CA ASN A 97 3.01 1.44 24.40
C ASN A 97 4.05 0.92 25.41
N ILE A 98 5.24 0.54 24.93
CA ILE A 98 6.36 0.12 25.78
C ILE A 98 6.82 1.30 26.65
N ARG A 99 7.01 2.48 26.07
CA ARG A 99 7.44 3.68 26.81
C ARG A 99 6.47 4.05 27.94
N MET A 100 5.16 3.99 27.70
CA MET A 100 4.15 4.22 28.74
C MET A 100 4.29 3.24 29.92
N LYS A 101 4.55 1.96 29.63
CA LYS A 101 4.72 0.92 30.66
C LYS A 101 6.02 1.06 31.48
N TYR A 102 7.08 1.60 30.88
CA TYR A 102 8.42 1.65 31.49
C TYR A 102 8.91 3.06 31.86
N SER A 103 8.02 4.06 31.90
CA SER A 103 8.28 5.48 32.22
C SER A 103 8.92 5.75 33.61
N GLY A 104 9.36 4.73 34.35
CA GLY A 104 10.00 4.86 35.66
C GLY A 104 11.54 4.96 35.66
N SER A 105 12.24 4.72 34.56
CA SER A 105 13.73 4.80 34.54
C SER A 105 14.25 5.76 33.46
N ASP A 106 14.75 6.93 33.89
CA ASP A 106 15.20 8.04 33.03
C ASP A 106 16.33 7.70 32.03
N PHE A 107 17.13 6.66 32.28
CA PHE A 107 18.34 6.38 31.49
C PHE A 107 18.08 5.71 30.12
N LYS A 108 16.96 4.99 29.93
CA LYS A 108 16.61 4.33 28.66
C LYS A 108 15.76 5.20 27.72
N LEU A 109 15.24 6.32 28.21
CA LEU A 109 14.24 7.12 27.49
C LEU A 109 14.86 7.95 26.36
N THR A 110 16.12 8.37 26.47
CA THR A 110 16.77 9.28 25.51
C THR A 110 17.16 8.58 24.20
N SER A 111 17.69 7.36 24.27
CA SER A 111 18.05 6.57 23.08
C SER A 111 16.82 6.08 22.31
N GLN A 112 15.75 5.71 23.02
CA GLN A 112 14.46 5.35 22.42
C GLN A 112 13.79 6.55 21.76
N ALA A 113 13.89 7.75 22.35
CA ALA A 113 13.38 8.98 21.74
C ALA A 113 14.03 9.28 20.38
N ASN A 114 15.34 9.10 20.26
CA ASN A 114 16.05 9.29 19.00
C ASN A 114 15.64 8.26 17.93
N HIS A 115 15.42 6.99 18.33
CA HIS A 115 14.92 5.96 17.44
C HIS A 115 13.49 6.27 16.94
N MET A 116 12.58 6.66 17.83
CA MET A 116 11.22 7.06 17.47
C MET A 116 11.22 8.26 16.51
N ALA A 117 12.06 9.27 16.76
CA ALA A 117 12.17 10.44 15.89
C ALA A 117 12.61 10.04 14.46
N LYS A 118 13.53 9.07 14.34
CA LYS A 118 13.95 8.53 13.05
C LYS A 118 12.81 7.79 12.35
N LEU A 119 12.07 6.93 13.07
CA LEU A 119 10.91 6.23 12.53
C LEU A 119 9.80 7.20 12.06
N GLN A 120 9.49 8.25 12.85
CA GLN A 120 8.55 9.29 12.45
C GLN A 120 9.01 10.05 11.19
N SER A 121 10.31 10.31 11.05
CA SER A 121 10.86 10.95 9.84
C SER A 121 10.73 10.06 8.62
N LEU A 122 10.96 8.74 8.79
CA LEU A 122 10.82 7.75 7.74
C LEU A 122 9.36 7.60 7.31
N GLN A 123 8.43 7.53 8.27
CA GLN A 123 6.99 7.46 8.01
C GLN A 123 6.54 8.63 7.12
N LYS A 124 6.93 9.86 7.45
CA LYS A 124 6.64 11.06 6.65
C LYS A 124 7.26 11.02 5.26
N GLU A 125 8.43 10.40 5.11
CA GLU A 125 9.06 10.23 3.81
C GLU A 125 8.26 9.26 2.93
N TYR A 126 7.81 8.13 3.48
CA TYR A 126 6.98 7.16 2.78
C TYR A 126 5.60 7.70 2.43
N GLU A 127 4.99 8.48 3.33
CA GLU A 127 3.75 9.21 3.05
C GLU A 127 3.91 10.14 1.84
N ARG A 128 4.96 10.95 1.81
CA ARG A 128 5.28 11.83 0.66
C ARG A 128 5.55 11.05 -0.61
N LYS A 129 6.25 9.91 -0.53
CA LYS A 129 6.51 9.02 -1.67
C LYS A 129 5.20 8.45 -2.22
N GLY A 130 4.30 7.98 -1.35
CA GLY A 130 2.98 7.48 -1.72
C GLY A 130 2.18 8.54 -2.47
N PHE A 131 2.02 9.74 -1.89
CA PHE A 131 1.33 10.86 -2.54
C PHE A 131 1.98 11.25 -3.87
N HIS A 132 3.31 11.26 -3.95
CA HIS A 132 4.02 11.58 -5.20
C HIS A 132 3.73 10.53 -6.29
N LEU A 133 3.78 9.25 -5.95
CA LEU A 133 3.48 8.16 -6.87
C LEU A 133 2.04 8.21 -7.35
N GLN A 134 1.07 8.42 -6.46
CA GLN A 134 -0.33 8.61 -6.83
C GLN A 134 -0.53 9.80 -7.76
N ARG A 135 0.14 10.93 -7.48
CA ARG A 135 0.05 12.12 -8.32
C ARG A 135 0.58 11.86 -9.73
N LEU A 136 1.70 11.14 -9.85
CA LEU A 136 2.23 10.73 -11.13
C LEU A 136 1.25 9.78 -11.83
N TYR A 137 0.77 8.76 -11.12
CA TYR A 137 -0.20 7.80 -11.62
C TYR A 137 -1.44 8.47 -12.22
N LYS A 138 -2.03 9.46 -11.54
CA LYS A 138 -3.17 10.25 -12.06
C LYS A 138 -2.79 11.09 -13.30
N ARG A 139 -1.55 11.59 -13.38
CA ARG A 139 -1.07 12.54 -14.41
C ARG A 139 -0.50 11.90 -15.67
N ARG A 140 -0.20 10.61 -15.64
CA ARG A 140 0.37 9.87 -16.78
C ARG A 140 -0.38 8.59 -17.04
N LYS A 141 -0.58 8.25 -18.31
CA LYS A 141 -1.13 6.96 -18.74
C LYS A 141 -0.13 6.30 -19.67
N LYS A 142 0.11 5.01 -19.46
CA LYS A 142 0.94 4.19 -20.35
C LYS A 142 0.07 3.76 -21.54
N ASP A 143 0.55 3.99 -22.74
CA ASP A 143 -0.07 3.53 -23.98
C ASP A 143 0.29 2.06 -24.27
N GLU A 144 -0.39 1.43 -25.23
CA GLU A 144 -0.15 0.05 -25.68
C GLU A 144 1.31 -0.15 -26.13
N ASN A 145 1.94 0.89 -26.66
CA ASN A 145 3.35 0.91 -27.07
C ASN A 145 4.34 1.09 -25.90
N GLY A 146 3.84 1.20 -24.67
CA GLY A 146 4.63 1.38 -23.46
C GLY A 146 5.14 2.80 -23.19
N ILE A 147 4.70 3.78 -24.00
CA ILE A 147 5.06 5.19 -23.86
C ILE A 147 4.12 5.86 -22.85
N TYR A 148 4.65 6.72 -21.98
CA TYR A 148 3.85 7.49 -21.03
C TYR A 148 3.38 8.81 -21.65
N HIS A 149 2.06 9.00 -21.68
CA HIS A 149 1.42 10.25 -22.10
C HIS A 149 0.86 11.00 -20.90
N SER A 150 0.89 12.34 -20.95
CA SER A 150 0.25 13.14 -19.91
C SER A 150 -1.27 13.12 -20.06
N THR A 151 -1.98 12.96 -18.96
CA THR A 151 -3.45 13.05 -18.90
C THR A 151 -3.95 14.50 -18.87
N MET A 152 -3.07 15.49 -18.98
CA MET A 152 -3.44 16.92 -19.07
C MET A 152 -4.38 17.20 -20.25
N TYR A 153 -4.20 16.51 -21.37
CA TYR A 153 -5.03 16.72 -22.57
C TYR A 153 -6.47 16.23 -22.39
N THR A 154 -6.68 15.16 -21.61
CA THR A 154 -8.01 14.60 -21.32
C THR A 154 -8.88 15.52 -20.45
N LEU A 155 -8.29 16.43 -19.68
CA LEU A 155 -9.03 17.43 -18.90
C LEU A 155 -9.52 18.62 -19.75
N MET A 156 -9.05 18.76 -20.99
CA MET A 156 -9.46 19.82 -21.92
C MET A 156 -10.52 19.37 -22.92
N GLU A 157 -10.86 18.07 -22.95
CA GLU A 157 -12.00 17.57 -23.71
C GLU A 157 -13.27 17.83 -22.89
N GLU A 158 -14.30 18.39 -23.53
CA GLU A 158 -15.59 18.62 -22.88
C GLU A 158 -16.12 17.27 -22.36
N PRO A 159 -16.70 17.23 -21.15
CA PRO A 159 -17.31 16.01 -20.64
C PRO A 159 -18.39 15.55 -21.63
N ASP A 160 -18.21 14.35 -22.18
CA ASP A 160 -19.22 13.73 -23.03
C ASP A 160 -20.44 13.40 -22.18
N TYR A 161 -21.54 14.15 -22.38
CA TYR A 161 -22.83 13.95 -21.73
C TYR A 161 -23.79 13.11 -22.59
N SER A 162 -23.29 12.32 -23.54
CA SER A 162 -24.10 11.48 -24.44
C SER A 162 -25.10 10.53 -23.73
N PHE A 163 -24.90 10.24 -22.44
CA PHE A 163 -25.82 9.47 -21.60
C PHE A 163 -27.02 10.28 -21.05
N LEU A 164 -27.12 11.59 -21.28
CA LEU A 164 -28.26 12.42 -20.85
C LEU A 164 -29.35 12.59 -21.92
N ASP A 165 -29.14 12.09 -23.16
CA ASP A 165 -30.07 12.31 -24.28
C ASP A 165 -31.10 11.18 -24.49
N GLU A 166 -31.04 10.07 -23.74
CA GLU A 166 -32.00 8.96 -23.86
C GLU A 166 -33.23 9.08 -22.92
N GLY A 167 -33.71 10.30 -22.70
CA GLY A 167 -34.78 10.59 -21.73
C GLY A 167 -35.95 11.44 -22.23
N GLY A 168 -36.15 11.58 -23.55
CA GLY A 168 -37.20 12.45 -24.08
C GLY A 168 -37.82 12.00 -25.40
N ASN A 169 -38.79 11.08 -25.33
CA ASN A 169 -40.13 11.24 -25.93
C ASN A 169 -41.09 10.14 -25.45
#